data_AF-A0A7R9DWA8-F1
#
_entry.id   AF-A0A7R9DWA8-F1
#
_cell.length_a   1.000
_cell.length_b   1.000
_cell.length_c   1.000
_cell.angle_alpha   90.00
_cell.angle_beta   90.00
_cell.angle_gamma   90.00
#
_symmetry.space_group_name_H-M   'P 1'
#
loop_
_entity.id
_entity.type
_entity.pdbx_description
1 polymer ?
#
loop_
_entity_poly.entity_id
_entity_poly.type
_entity_poly.pdbx_seq_one_letter_code
_entity_poly.pdbx_strand_id
1 'polypeptide(L)'
;MKCHYEVLGVPRDVFDDDLKKAYRKLALKYHPDKNPHDLDQAKEQFLLVQQAYEVLSDPHERAWYDNHREAILKGGAGGDYTDESLDVFQYFTSSCFVGYEDDDKGFYSVYREVFNKLAAEDSEYTTDQDSDFEVPSFGNSQSSYEDTVGPFYAYWQSYSTKKSYCWLDPYNIKEADNRRVLRLIEKENKKVRDKARKQRNEEVRSLIAFVRKRDKRVQAHSKALQERAEKNAKKTEEKRKQHLKERREFLKNSKESEWASFSNMEKELKAMEASLAAEFGENIVSSCEESESDDE
;
A
#
# COMPACT_ATOMS: atom_id res chain seq x y z
N MET A 1 13.56 25.22 -13.16
CA MET A 1 12.98 24.72 -11.89
C MET A 1 14.07 24.68 -10.82
N LYS A 2 13.78 24.83 -9.51
CA LYS A 2 14.78 24.64 -8.44
C LYS A 2 14.75 23.20 -7.93
N CYS A 3 15.88 22.65 -7.50
CA CYS A 3 15.91 21.29 -6.95
C CYS A 3 15.28 21.22 -5.55
N HIS A 4 14.53 20.17 -5.23
CA HIS A 4 13.91 20.02 -3.91
C HIS A 4 14.93 19.98 -2.75
N TYR A 5 16.09 19.33 -2.95
CA TYR A 5 17.19 19.34 -1.97
C TYR A 5 17.77 20.76 -1.76
N GLU A 6 17.85 21.58 -2.81
CA GLU A 6 18.31 22.97 -2.74
C GLU A 6 17.28 23.88 -2.04
N VAL A 7 15.97 23.66 -2.31
CA VAL A 7 14.87 24.38 -1.64
C VAL A 7 14.86 24.11 -0.13
N LEU A 8 15.14 22.88 0.29
CA LEU A 8 15.26 22.51 1.70
C LEU A 8 16.64 22.80 2.31
N GLY A 9 17.65 23.12 1.50
CA GLY A 9 19.01 23.38 1.95
C GLY A 9 19.73 22.16 2.55
N VAL A 10 19.47 20.96 2.02
CA VAL A 10 19.98 19.67 2.52
C VAL A 10 20.81 18.93 1.47
N PRO A 11 21.79 18.09 1.87
CA PRO A 11 22.49 17.20 0.94
C PRO A 11 21.57 16.12 0.38
N ARG A 12 22.01 15.45 -0.70
CA ARG A 12 21.24 14.36 -1.34
C ARG A 12 21.11 13.13 -0.45
N ASP A 13 22.18 12.81 0.28
CA ASP A 13 22.26 11.66 1.19
C ASP A 13 21.63 11.95 2.57
N VAL A 14 20.68 12.91 2.64
CA VAL A 14 20.03 13.31 3.89
C VAL A 14 19.11 12.20 4.42
N PHE A 15 19.24 11.92 5.72
CA PHE A 15 18.35 11.04 6.48
C PHE A 15 16.99 11.72 6.76
N ASP A 16 15.93 10.94 6.86
CA ASP A 16 14.55 11.42 6.98
C ASP A 16 14.33 12.34 8.20
N ASP A 17 15.03 12.08 9.31
CA ASP A 17 15.00 12.94 10.49
C ASP A 17 15.57 14.34 10.25
N ASP A 18 16.63 14.46 9.46
CA ASP A 18 17.26 15.74 9.13
C ASP A 18 16.47 16.49 8.05
N LEU A 19 15.90 15.77 7.09
CA LEU A 19 14.93 16.31 6.14
C LEU A 19 13.72 16.95 6.88
N LYS A 20 13.20 16.25 7.90
CA LYS A 20 12.08 16.70 8.75
C LYS A 20 12.47 17.88 9.64
N LYS A 21 13.70 17.95 10.15
CA LYS A 21 14.23 19.13 10.86
C LYS A 21 14.35 20.35 9.93
N ALA A 22 14.89 20.17 8.73
CA ALA A 22 15.05 21.23 7.73
C ALA A 22 13.69 21.80 7.31
N TYR A 23 12.72 20.93 6.98
CA TYR A 23 11.34 21.34 6.69
C TYR A 23 10.72 22.16 7.82
N ARG A 24 10.76 21.67 9.07
CA ARG A 24 10.22 22.42 10.23
C ARG A 24 10.85 23.80 10.40
N LYS A 25 12.17 23.91 10.20
CA LYS A 25 12.90 25.19 10.30
C LYS A 25 12.47 26.19 9.21
N LEU A 26 12.31 25.72 7.97
CA LEU A 26 11.90 26.56 6.85
C LEU A 26 10.41 26.91 6.87
N ALA A 27 9.55 25.97 7.26
CA ALA A 27 8.12 26.20 7.47
C ALA A 27 7.86 27.25 8.55
N LEU A 28 8.63 27.24 9.66
CA LEU A 28 8.60 28.32 10.65
C LEU A 28 9.14 29.64 10.09
N LYS A 29 10.23 29.61 9.31
CA LYS A 29 10.83 30.81 8.72
C LYS A 29 9.85 31.55 7.78
N TYR A 30 9.11 30.81 6.95
CA TYR A 30 8.16 31.36 5.96
C TYR A 30 6.71 31.34 6.45
N HIS A 31 6.46 31.14 7.75
CA HIS A 31 5.12 31.19 8.30
C HIS A 31 4.55 32.63 8.19
N PRO A 32 3.27 32.83 7.83
CA PRO A 32 2.69 34.18 7.64
C PRO A 32 2.77 35.04 8.91
N ASP A 33 2.59 34.44 10.09
CA ASP A 33 2.73 35.10 11.41
C ASP A 33 4.11 35.76 11.63
N LYS A 34 5.18 35.21 11.03
CA LYS A 34 6.53 35.76 11.13
C LYS A 34 6.89 36.74 10.01
N ASN A 35 6.09 36.80 8.94
CA ASN A 35 6.35 37.63 7.77
C ASN A 35 5.12 38.49 7.41
N PRO A 36 4.58 39.30 8.35
CA PRO A 36 3.37 40.08 8.11
C PRO A 36 3.50 41.16 7.03
N HIS A 37 4.74 41.50 6.63
CA HIS A 37 5.03 42.51 5.61
C HIS A 37 5.27 41.92 4.20
N ASP A 38 5.61 40.63 4.09
CA ASP A 38 5.96 39.94 2.83
C ASP A 38 5.13 38.66 2.64
N LEU A 39 3.82 38.76 2.90
CA LEU A 39 2.91 37.60 2.94
C LEU A 39 2.91 36.78 1.65
N ASP A 40 2.94 37.41 0.48
CA ASP A 40 2.90 36.72 -0.81
C ASP A 40 4.18 35.94 -1.10
N GLN A 41 5.36 36.54 -0.87
CA GLN A 41 6.65 35.86 -1.04
C GLN A 41 6.82 34.75 0.01
N ALA A 42 6.42 34.99 1.26
CA ALA A 42 6.44 33.98 2.31
C ALA A 42 5.55 32.78 1.94
N LYS A 43 4.34 33.03 1.41
CA LYS A 43 3.41 32.00 0.95
C LYS A 43 3.99 31.19 -0.23
N GLU A 44 4.62 31.83 -1.20
CA GLU A 44 5.28 31.14 -2.33
C GLU A 44 6.44 30.25 -1.84
N GLN A 45 7.34 30.79 -1.01
CA GLN A 45 8.45 30.01 -0.45
C GLN A 45 7.97 28.87 0.45
N PHE A 46 6.91 29.10 1.24
CA PHE A 46 6.29 28.07 2.07
C PHE A 46 5.74 26.92 1.22
N LEU A 47 5.04 27.22 0.12
CA LEU A 47 4.51 26.23 -0.82
C LEU A 47 5.63 25.39 -1.45
N LEU A 48 6.72 26.04 -1.91
CA LEU A 48 7.89 25.35 -2.47
C LEU A 48 8.59 24.45 -1.44
N VAL A 49 8.71 24.90 -0.19
CA VAL A 49 9.28 24.12 0.93
C VAL A 49 8.39 22.93 1.28
N GLN A 50 7.08 23.11 1.29
CA GLN A 50 6.11 22.04 1.51
C GLN A 50 6.17 20.99 0.40
N GLN A 51 6.15 21.42 -0.86
CA GLN A 51 6.28 20.55 -2.04
C GLN A 51 7.58 19.75 -2.01
N ALA A 52 8.72 20.41 -1.75
CA ALA A 52 10.02 19.76 -1.68
C ALA A 52 10.10 18.71 -0.56
N TYR A 53 9.49 18.99 0.60
CA TYR A 53 9.39 18.01 1.69
C TYR A 53 8.45 16.85 1.32
N GLU A 54 7.29 17.14 0.72
CA GLU A 54 6.30 16.12 0.34
C GLU A 54 6.92 15.05 -0.56
N VAL A 55 7.56 15.46 -1.66
CA VAL A 55 8.22 14.56 -2.62
C VAL A 55 9.41 13.80 -1.99
N LEU A 56 10.24 14.48 -1.19
CA LEU A 56 11.44 13.85 -0.60
C LEU A 56 11.14 13.00 0.65
N SER A 57 9.96 13.14 1.27
CA SER A 57 9.58 12.42 2.49
C SER A 57 9.02 11.02 2.25
N ASP A 58 8.53 10.73 1.03
CA ASP A 58 8.10 9.40 0.63
C ASP A 58 9.23 8.70 -0.13
N PRO A 59 9.72 7.52 0.31
CA PRO A 59 10.83 6.83 -0.36
C PRO A 59 10.59 6.50 -1.84
N HIS A 60 9.33 6.28 -2.24
CA HIS A 60 8.98 6.00 -3.64
C HIS A 60 8.94 7.29 -4.48
N GLU A 61 8.32 8.36 -3.96
CA GLU A 61 8.30 9.67 -4.63
C GLU A 61 9.74 10.26 -4.71
N ARG A 62 10.58 10.07 -3.68
CA ARG A 62 12.01 10.44 -3.66
C ARG A 62 12.83 9.66 -4.67
N ALA A 63 12.75 8.33 -4.69
CA ALA A 63 13.50 7.51 -5.65
C ALA A 63 13.11 7.82 -7.11
N TRP A 64 11.82 8.05 -7.36
CA TRP A 64 11.34 8.46 -8.68
C TRP A 64 11.80 9.87 -9.05
N TYR A 65 11.78 10.83 -8.10
CA TYR A 65 12.33 12.16 -8.30
C TYR A 65 13.82 12.12 -8.61
N ASP A 66 14.62 11.36 -7.86
CA ASP A 66 16.07 11.24 -8.06
C ASP A 66 16.41 10.65 -9.44
N ASN A 67 15.66 9.64 -9.89
CA ASN A 67 15.80 9.02 -11.22
C ASN A 67 15.48 9.99 -12.37
N HIS A 68 14.53 10.90 -12.20
CA HIS A 68 14.07 11.82 -13.26
C HIS A 68 14.54 13.28 -13.08
N ARG A 69 15.29 13.57 -11.99
CA ARG A 69 15.74 14.92 -11.59
C ARG A 69 16.40 15.68 -12.72
N GLU A 70 17.22 15.03 -13.54
CA GLU A 70 17.89 15.70 -14.66
C GLU A 70 16.93 16.14 -15.76
N ALA A 71 15.90 15.35 -16.09
CA ALA A 71 14.88 15.72 -17.06
C ALA A 71 14.03 16.89 -16.51
N ILE A 72 13.59 16.78 -15.25
CA ILE A 72 12.80 17.80 -14.53
C ILE A 72 13.55 19.14 -14.45
N LEU A 73 14.87 19.14 -14.21
CA LEU A 73 15.66 20.36 -14.10
C LEU A 73 16.10 20.94 -15.44
N LYS A 74 16.35 20.11 -16.46
CA LYS A 74 16.75 20.57 -17.80
C LYS A 74 15.58 21.06 -18.65
N GLY A 75 14.34 20.67 -18.33
CA GLY A 75 13.14 21.14 -19.02
C GLY A 75 13.15 20.77 -20.50
N GLY A 76 13.15 19.47 -20.80
CA GLY A 76 12.99 18.97 -22.18
C GLY A 76 14.13 19.32 -23.15
N ALA A 77 15.39 19.31 -22.71
CA ALA A 77 16.54 19.64 -23.54
C ALA A 77 17.46 18.42 -23.78
N GLY A 78 17.31 17.75 -24.93
CA GLY A 78 18.04 16.52 -25.24
C GLY A 78 17.87 15.92 -26.64
N GLY A 79 17.69 16.73 -27.69
CA GLY A 79 17.59 16.26 -29.08
C GLY A 79 16.70 17.13 -29.95
N ASP A 80 16.89 17.07 -31.28
CA ASP A 80 16.22 17.89 -32.30
C ASP A 80 14.76 17.46 -32.60
N TYR A 81 14.08 16.91 -31.58
CA TYR A 81 12.70 16.43 -31.65
C TYR A 81 11.98 16.79 -30.36
N THR A 82 11.05 17.74 -30.44
CA THR A 82 10.11 18.02 -29.35
C THR A 82 9.01 16.96 -29.38
N ASP A 83 9.09 15.99 -28.47
CA ASP A 83 7.95 15.11 -28.19
C ASP A 83 6.82 15.96 -27.60
N GLU A 84 5.74 16.15 -28.36
CA GLU A 84 4.55 16.91 -27.94
C GLU A 84 3.70 16.16 -26.90
N SER A 85 4.18 15.01 -26.40
CA SER A 85 3.53 14.28 -25.32
C SER A 85 3.39 15.14 -24.05
N LEU A 86 2.27 14.96 -23.34
CA LEU A 86 2.00 15.70 -22.12
C LEU A 86 3.12 15.43 -21.11
N ASP A 87 3.81 16.49 -20.68
CA ASP A 87 4.70 16.43 -19.53
C ASP A 87 3.85 16.10 -18.28
N VAL A 88 3.97 14.84 -17.84
CA VAL A 88 3.27 14.31 -16.68
C VAL A 88 3.88 14.85 -15.38
N PHE A 89 5.17 15.21 -15.39
CA PHE A 89 5.97 15.57 -14.20
C PHE A 89 5.43 16.83 -13.50
N GLN A 90 4.90 17.81 -14.25
CA GLN A 90 4.31 19.02 -13.67
C GLN A 90 3.13 18.72 -12.70
N TYR A 91 2.44 17.58 -12.89
CA TYR A 91 1.27 17.18 -12.12
C TYR A 91 1.58 16.31 -10.89
N PHE A 92 2.85 15.99 -10.63
CA PHE A 92 3.33 15.36 -9.38
C PHE A 92 3.50 16.35 -8.23
N THR A 93 2.79 17.48 -8.28
CA THR A 93 3.00 18.61 -7.37
C THR A 93 1.67 18.99 -6.72
N SER A 94 1.63 19.09 -5.40
CA SER A 94 0.44 19.55 -4.67
C SER A 94 0.07 21.00 -4.97
N SER A 95 0.93 21.73 -5.69
CA SER A 95 0.68 23.06 -6.26
C SER A 95 -0.12 23.07 -7.56
N CYS A 96 -0.29 21.92 -8.26
CA CYS A 96 -1.00 21.93 -9.56
C CYS A 96 -2.53 22.02 -9.43
N PHE A 97 -3.07 21.86 -8.21
CA PHE A 97 -4.49 22.01 -7.88
C PHE A 97 -4.69 22.82 -6.60
N VAL A 98 -5.87 23.41 -6.44
CA VAL A 98 -6.28 24.19 -5.27
C VAL A 98 -7.56 23.58 -4.69
N GLY A 99 -7.44 22.91 -3.54
CA GLY A 99 -8.57 22.26 -2.88
C GLY A 99 -9.07 20.99 -3.56
N TYR A 100 -10.14 20.42 -3.00
CA TYR A 100 -10.77 19.17 -3.46
C TYR A 100 -12.23 19.41 -3.89
N GLU A 101 -12.51 20.60 -4.41
CA GLU A 101 -13.80 20.92 -5.04
C GLU A 101 -13.72 20.66 -6.55
N ASP A 102 -14.86 20.77 -7.25
CA ASP A 102 -14.96 20.60 -8.70
C ASP A 102 -14.68 21.89 -9.51
N ASP A 103 -14.16 22.94 -8.86
CA ASP A 103 -13.71 24.19 -9.50
C ASP A 103 -12.70 23.93 -10.64
N ASP A 104 -12.52 24.89 -11.56
CA ASP A 104 -11.59 24.77 -12.70
C ASP A 104 -10.14 24.43 -12.28
N LYS A 105 -9.72 24.90 -11.10
CA LYS A 105 -8.39 24.61 -10.51
C LYS A 105 -8.43 23.56 -9.40
N GLY A 106 -9.60 22.98 -9.13
CA GLY A 106 -9.79 21.93 -8.12
C GLY A 106 -9.14 20.61 -8.54
N PHE A 107 -8.82 19.77 -7.55
CA PHE A 107 -8.20 18.46 -7.76
C PHE A 107 -8.88 17.64 -8.87
N TYR A 108 -10.21 17.56 -8.87
CA TYR A 108 -10.94 16.72 -9.81
C TYR A 108 -10.90 17.24 -11.24
N SER A 109 -11.01 18.56 -11.44
CA SER A 109 -10.98 19.17 -12.77
C SER A 109 -9.59 19.10 -13.40
N VAL A 110 -8.54 19.46 -12.65
CA VAL A 110 -7.16 19.40 -13.14
C VAL A 110 -6.78 17.98 -13.58
N TYR A 111 -7.00 16.97 -12.73
CA TYR A 111 -6.64 15.60 -13.08
C TYR A 111 -7.56 15.00 -14.16
N ARG A 112 -8.84 15.36 -14.21
CA ARG A 112 -9.74 14.97 -15.31
C ARG A 112 -9.21 15.46 -16.66
N GLU A 113 -8.76 16.70 -16.76
CA GLU A 113 -8.15 17.21 -18.00
C GLU A 113 -6.85 16.49 -18.37
N VAL A 114 -6.00 16.18 -17.39
CA VAL A 114 -4.75 15.44 -17.61
C VAL A 114 -5.02 14.06 -18.18
N PHE A 115 -5.93 13.29 -17.60
CA PHE A 115 -6.25 11.95 -18.09
C PHE A 115 -7.02 11.97 -19.41
N ASN A 116 -7.85 13.00 -19.67
CA ASN A 116 -8.46 13.19 -20.99
C ASN A 116 -7.41 13.48 -22.07
N LYS A 117 -6.37 14.29 -21.78
CA LYS A 117 -5.25 14.54 -22.72
C LYS A 117 -4.44 13.28 -22.97
N LEU A 118 -4.11 12.51 -21.92
CA LEU A 118 -3.41 11.23 -22.06
C LEU A 118 -4.23 10.20 -22.86
N ALA A 119 -5.55 10.16 -22.68
CA ALA A 119 -6.44 9.31 -23.46
C ALA A 119 -6.49 9.74 -24.94
N ALA A 120 -6.56 11.05 -25.21
CA ALA A 120 -6.50 11.59 -26.56
C ALA A 120 -5.18 11.24 -27.27
N GLU A 121 -4.04 11.42 -26.59
CA GLU A 121 -2.70 11.04 -27.10
C GLU A 121 -2.60 9.59 -27.57
N ASP A 122 -3.20 8.63 -26.84
CA ASP A 122 -3.17 7.22 -27.25
C ASP A 122 -4.26 6.89 -28.28
N SER A 123 -5.37 7.64 -28.32
CA SER A 123 -6.46 7.43 -29.29
C SER A 123 -6.02 7.65 -30.74
N GLU A 124 -5.04 8.53 -30.97
CA GLU A 124 -4.41 8.73 -32.28
C GLU A 124 -3.68 7.49 -32.81
N TYR A 125 -3.34 6.54 -31.93
CA TYR A 125 -2.59 5.32 -32.25
C TYR A 125 -3.42 4.03 -32.07
N THR A 126 -4.67 4.12 -31.61
CA THR A 126 -5.60 2.97 -31.60
C THR A 126 -6.23 2.76 -32.97
N THR A 127 -6.08 1.55 -33.51
CA THR A 127 -6.81 1.12 -34.71
C THR A 127 -8.27 0.79 -34.38
N ASP A 128 -9.19 0.95 -35.34
CA ASP A 128 -10.65 0.78 -35.15
C ASP A 128 -11.09 -0.52 -34.45
N GLN A 129 -10.30 -1.61 -34.51
CA GLN A 129 -10.60 -2.88 -33.82
C GLN A 129 -10.34 -2.86 -32.29
N ASP A 130 -9.64 -1.85 -31.77
CA ASP A 130 -9.47 -1.62 -30.32
C ASP A 130 -10.60 -0.73 -29.75
N SER A 131 -11.54 -0.25 -30.57
CA SER A 131 -12.51 0.81 -30.22
C SER A 131 -13.62 0.41 -29.23
N ASP A 132 -13.85 -0.89 -29.01
CA ASP A 132 -14.89 -1.39 -28.09
C ASP A 132 -14.59 -1.10 -26.60
N PHE A 133 -13.36 -0.66 -26.26
CA PHE A 133 -12.97 -0.35 -24.87
C PHE A 133 -12.95 1.15 -24.61
N GLU A 134 -14.10 1.72 -24.25
CA GLU A 134 -14.23 3.12 -23.83
C GLU A 134 -13.35 3.42 -22.61
N VAL A 135 -12.53 4.47 -22.69
CA VAL A 135 -11.61 4.87 -21.60
C VAL A 135 -12.43 5.41 -20.43
N PRO A 136 -12.36 4.82 -19.22
CA PRO A 136 -13.16 5.28 -18.10
C PRO A 136 -12.80 6.72 -17.70
N SER A 137 -13.82 7.56 -17.46
CA SER A 137 -13.63 8.95 -17.03
C SER A 137 -13.26 9.07 -15.53
N PHE A 138 -12.59 10.16 -15.15
CA PHE A 138 -12.19 10.42 -13.76
C PHE A 138 -13.35 10.83 -12.82
N GLY A 139 -14.47 11.26 -13.40
CA GLY A 139 -15.62 11.79 -12.67
C GLY A 139 -15.38 13.16 -12.01
N ASN A 140 -16.03 13.34 -10.86
CA ASN A 140 -16.10 14.54 -10.04
C ASN A 140 -16.05 14.20 -8.53
N SER A 141 -16.15 15.19 -7.64
CA SER A 141 -16.11 15.01 -6.18
C SER A 141 -17.13 14.02 -5.63
N GLN A 142 -18.32 13.96 -6.21
CA GLN A 142 -19.46 13.14 -5.76
C GLN A 142 -19.53 11.76 -6.42
N SER A 143 -18.58 11.41 -7.30
CA SER A 143 -18.64 10.18 -8.09
C SER A 143 -18.45 8.92 -7.24
N SER A 144 -19.31 7.93 -7.44
CA SER A 144 -19.32 6.66 -6.71
C SER A 144 -18.02 5.88 -6.87
N TYR A 145 -17.46 5.38 -5.75
CA TYR A 145 -16.21 4.64 -5.79
C TYR A 145 -16.34 3.33 -6.59
N GLU A 146 -17.48 2.64 -6.48
CA GLU A 146 -17.68 1.33 -7.08
C GLU A 146 -17.91 1.42 -8.60
N ASP A 147 -18.70 2.40 -9.05
CA ASP A 147 -19.12 2.52 -10.44
C ASP A 147 -18.13 3.29 -11.34
N THR A 148 -17.36 4.23 -10.77
CA THR A 148 -16.52 5.15 -11.57
C THR A 148 -15.05 5.11 -11.15
N VAL A 149 -14.77 5.41 -9.86
CA VAL A 149 -13.40 5.59 -9.36
C VAL A 149 -12.61 4.28 -9.39
N GLY A 150 -13.24 3.17 -9.04
CA GLY A 150 -12.68 1.82 -9.09
C GLY A 150 -12.29 1.39 -10.51
N PRO A 151 -13.23 1.36 -11.48
CA PRO A 151 -12.95 1.07 -12.88
C PRO A 151 -11.89 2.00 -13.50
N PHE A 152 -11.97 3.31 -13.21
CA PHE A 152 -10.95 4.29 -13.61
C PHE A 152 -9.55 3.88 -13.12
N TYR A 153 -9.37 3.72 -11.82
CA TYR A 153 -8.05 3.39 -11.29
C TYR A 153 -7.59 2.00 -11.71
N ALA A 154 -8.49 1.04 -11.97
CA ALA A 154 -8.13 -0.28 -12.47
C ALA A 154 -7.54 -0.21 -13.89
N TYR A 155 -8.19 0.51 -14.80
CA TYR A 155 -7.70 0.76 -16.17
C TYR A 155 -6.35 1.50 -16.13
N TRP A 156 -6.27 2.62 -15.43
CA TRP A 156 -5.07 3.44 -15.46
C TRP A 156 -3.87 2.87 -14.66
N GLN A 157 -4.10 1.93 -13.73
CA GLN A 157 -2.99 1.15 -13.12
C GLN A 157 -2.37 0.15 -14.10
N SER A 158 -3.16 -0.41 -15.03
CA SER A 158 -2.68 -1.31 -16.07
C SER A 158 -2.26 -0.59 -17.36
N TYR A 159 -2.44 0.74 -17.42
CA TYR A 159 -2.12 1.63 -18.54
C TYR A 159 -0.88 1.21 -19.34
N SER A 160 -1.02 1.15 -20.66
CA SER A 160 0.11 0.96 -21.56
C SER A 160 -0.09 1.82 -22.81
N THR A 161 0.89 2.68 -23.08
CA THR A 161 0.84 3.58 -24.24
C THR A 161 0.75 2.80 -25.55
N LYS A 162 -0.08 3.31 -26.45
CA LYS A 162 -0.31 2.79 -27.80
C LYS A 162 0.72 3.32 -28.81
N LYS A 163 1.51 4.34 -28.42
CA LYS A 163 2.55 4.95 -29.26
C LYS A 163 3.57 3.92 -29.77
N SER A 164 3.90 4.05 -31.06
CA SER A 164 4.77 3.09 -31.75
C SER A 164 6.25 3.26 -31.39
N TYR A 165 6.71 4.49 -31.12
CA TYR A 165 8.11 4.89 -30.91
C TYR A 165 9.07 4.54 -32.06
N CYS A 166 8.58 4.32 -33.28
CA CYS A 166 9.43 3.97 -34.43
C CYS A 166 10.41 5.09 -34.83
N TRP A 167 10.13 6.35 -34.48
CA TRP A 167 11.03 7.49 -34.70
C TRP A 167 12.28 7.46 -33.80
N LEU A 168 12.30 6.63 -32.75
CA LEU A 168 13.45 6.44 -31.86
C LEU A 168 14.36 5.28 -32.30
N ASP A 169 14.06 4.61 -33.43
CA ASP A 169 14.87 3.52 -33.97
C ASP A 169 16.28 4.05 -34.39
N PRO A 170 17.38 3.65 -33.72
CA PRO A 170 18.71 4.19 -33.98
C PRO A 170 19.36 3.71 -35.29
N TYR A 171 18.85 2.62 -35.88
CA TYR A 171 19.38 2.02 -37.11
C TYR A 171 18.27 1.82 -38.13
N ASN A 172 18.54 2.17 -39.39
CA ASN A 172 17.59 1.99 -40.47
C ASN A 172 17.58 0.52 -40.94
N ILE A 173 16.39 -0.08 -40.95
CA ILE A 173 16.18 -1.48 -41.37
C ILE A 173 16.67 -1.72 -42.81
N LYS A 174 16.67 -0.68 -43.67
CA LYS A 174 17.10 -0.76 -45.09
C LYS A 174 18.62 -0.83 -45.28
N GLU A 175 19.41 -0.47 -44.27
CA GLU A 175 20.89 -0.48 -44.33
C GLU A 175 21.48 -1.86 -43.96
N ALA A 176 20.65 -2.88 -43.80
CA ALA A 176 21.08 -4.22 -43.41
C ALA A 176 21.63 -5.04 -44.59
N ASP A 177 22.97 -5.18 -44.68
CA ASP A 177 23.65 -5.98 -45.72
C ASP A 177 23.18 -7.44 -45.83
N ASN A 178 22.73 -8.04 -44.71
CA ASN A 178 22.28 -9.42 -44.68
C ASN A 178 21.29 -9.71 -43.55
N ARG A 179 20.61 -10.87 -43.63
CA ARG A 179 19.59 -11.32 -42.66
C ARG A 179 20.08 -11.41 -41.21
N ARG A 180 21.39 -11.57 -40.96
CA ARG A 180 21.95 -11.60 -39.60
C ARG A 180 22.09 -10.18 -39.04
N VAL A 181 22.57 -9.24 -39.85
CA VAL A 181 22.62 -7.80 -39.50
C VAL A 181 21.21 -7.25 -39.29
N LEU A 182 20.27 -7.60 -40.17
CA LEU A 182 18.85 -7.23 -40.05
C LEU A 182 18.26 -7.60 -38.67
N ARG A 183 18.45 -8.86 -38.23
CA ARG A 183 17.98 -9.32 -36.90
C ARG A 183 18.65 -8.59 -35.72
N LEU A 184 19.88 -8.12 -35.89
CA LEU A 184 20.58 -7.34 -34.85
C LEU A 184 20.01 -5.91 -34.79
N ILE A 185 19.79 -5.28 -35.95
CA ILE A 185 19.12 -3.98 -36.07
C ILE A 185 17.71 -4.03 -35.47
N GLU A 186 16.87 -4.99 -35.89
CA GLU A 186 15.51 -5.19 -35.36
C GLU A 186 15.52 -5.37 -33.83
N LYS A 187 16.51 -6.08 -33.29
CA LYS A 187 16.66 -6.33 -31.85
C LYS A 187 17.06 -5.07 -31.08
N GLU A 188 18.04 -4.31 -31.55
CA GLU A 188 18.45 -3.07 -30.88
C GLU A 188 17.39 -1.97 -31.02
N ASN A 189 16.77 -1.82 -32.19
CA ASN A 189 15.61 -0.93 -32.38
C ASN A 189 14.46 -1.30 -31.43
N LYS A 190 14.07 -2.58 -31.39
CA LYS A 190 13.04 -3.06 -30.46
C LYS A 190 13.40 -2.74 -29.01
N LYS A 191 14.65 -2.98 -28.59
CA LYS A 191 15.14 -2.68 -27.24
C LYS A 191 15.06 -1.19 -26.90
N VAL A 192 15.33 -0.30 -27.84
CA VAL A 192 15.18 1.16 -27.65
C VAL A 192 13.70 1.54 -27.52
N ARG A 193 12.83 1.04 -28.41
CA ARG A 193 11.37 1.27 -28.32
C ARG A 193 10.74 0.73 -27.04
N ASP A 194 11.08 -0.50 -26.66
CA ASP A 194 10.56 -1.14 -25.45
C ASP A 194 11.05 -0.41 -24.18
N LYS A 195 12.27 0.17 -24.21
CA LYS A 195 12.74 1.07 -23.15
C LYS A 195 11.90 2.35 -23.07
N ALA A 196 11.67 3.03 -24.19
CA ALA A 196 10.88 4.27 -24.22
C ALA A 196 9.41 4.04 -23.77
N ARG A 197 8.76 2.98 -24.29
CA ARG A 197 7.42 2.56 -23.82
C ARG A 197 7.41 2.26 -22.33
N LYS A 198 8.44 1.57 -21.81
CA LYS A 198 8.54 1.31 -20.37
C LYS A 198 8.60 2.62 -19.58
N GLN A 199 9.41 3.59 -20.01
CA GLN A 199 9.54 4.88 -19.35
C GLN A 199 8.20 5.63 -19.32
N ARG A 200 7.52 5.83 -20.46
CA ARG A 200 6.19 6.48 -20.51
C ARG A 200 5.14 5.76 -19.65
N ASN A 201 5.14 4.42 -19.67
CA ASN A 201 4.24 3.63 -18.83
C ASN A 201 4.54 3.80 -17.33
N GLU A 202 5.81 3.88 -16.96
CA GLU A 202 6.24 4.09 -15.57
C GLU A 202 5.87 5.51 -15.10
N GLU A 203 6.07 6.54 -15.92
CA GLU A 203 5.63 7.93 -15.66
C GLU A 203 4.12 8.03 -15.39
N VAL A 204 3.28 7.53 -16.30
CA VAL A 204 1.81 7.62 -16.17
C VAL A 204 1.29 6.78 -14.99
N ARG A 205 1.84 5.57 -14.78
CA ARG A 205 1.45 4.73 -13.64
C ARG A 205 1.91 5.32 -12.30
N SER A 206 3.07 5.98 -12.25
CA SER A 206 3.52 6.73 -11.08
C SER A 206 2.63 7.94 -10.80
N LEU A 207 2.13 8.65 -11.82
CA LEU A 207 1.15 9.73 -11.62
C LEU A 207 -0.13 9.17 -11.03
N ILE A 208 -0.62 8.05 -11.56
CA ILE A 208 -1.82 7.38 -11.06
C ILE A 208 -1.66 6.95 -9.59
N ALA A 209 -0.49 6.44 -9.20
CA ALA A 209 -0.20 6.15 -7.79
C ALA A 209 -0.21 7.43 -6.92
N PHE A 210 0.40 8.52 -7.40
CA PHE A 210 0.43 9.83 -6.74
C PHE A 210 -0.98 10.41 -6.52
N VAL A 211 -1.82 10.38 -7.56
CA VAL A 211 -3.21 10.87 -7.54
C VAL A 211 -4.09 9.98 -6.65
N ARG A 212 -4.03 8.65 -6.82
CA ARG A 212 -4.80 7.68 -6.03
C ARG A 212 -4.54 7.79 -4.52
N LYS A 213 -3.30 8.10 -4.12
CA LYS A 213 -2.91 8.33 -2.72
C LYS A 213 -3.55 9.60 -2.13
N ARG A 214 -3.84 10.61 -2.96
CA ARG A 214 -4.33 11.95 -2.55
C ARG A 214 -5.84 12.13 -2.72
N ASP A 215 -6.47 11.37 -3.62
CA ASP A 215 -7.91 11.37 -3.89
C ASP A 215 -8.76 11.05 -2.64
N LYS A 216 -9.67 11.97 -2.28
CA LYS A 216 -10.50 11.87 -1.08
C LYS A 216 -11.51 10.73 -1.15
N ARG A 217 -12.01 10.41 -2.35
CA ARG A 217 -12.96 9.30 -2.58
C ARG A 217 -12.27 7.96 -2.26
N VAL A 218 -11.02 7.81 -2.70
CA VAL A 218 -10.18 6.64 -2.40
C VAL A 218 -9.83 6.56 -0.91
N GLN A 219 -9.43 7.68 -0.29
CA GLN A 219 -9.11 7.74 1.14
C GLN A 219 -10.34 7.36 2.00
N ALA A 220 -11.53 7.86 1.66
CA ALA A 220 -12.78 7.54 2.35
C ALA A 220 -13.14 6.04 2.21
N HIS A 221 -13.08 5.49 1.00
CA HIS A 221 -13.33 4.06 0.76
C HIS A 221 -12.33 3.16 1.50
N SER A 222 -11.04 3.48 1.44
CA SER A 222 -9.97 2.76 2.16
C SER A 222 -10.22 2.74 3.67
N LYS A 223 -10.57 3.90 4.25
CA LYS A 223 -10.92 4.01 5.67
C LYS A 223 -12.15 3.18 6.03
N ALA A 224 -13.21 3.23 5.22
CA ALA A 224 -14.42 2.43 5.44
C ALA A 224 -14.15 0.91 5.39
N LEU A 225 -13.30 0.47 4.46
CA LEU A 225 -12.84 -0.92 4.37
C LEU A 225 -12.06 -1.33 5.63
N GLN A 226 -11.15 -0.46 6.10
CA GLN A 226 -10.33 -0.68 7.29
C GLN A 226 -11.19 -0.76 8.56
N GLU A 227 -12.14 0.15 8.76
CA GLU A 227 -13.11 0.09 9.86
C GLU A 227 -13.98 -1.17 9.82
N ARG A 228 -14.40 -1.62 8.62
CA ARG A 228 -15.14 -2.88 8.44
C ARG A 228 -14.29 -4.09 8.79
N ALA A 229 -13.02 -4.10 8.42
CA ALA A 229 -12.07 -5.14 8.80
C ALA A 229 -11.83 -5.18 10.32
N GLU A 230 -11.65 -4.03 10.97
CA GLU A 230 -11.52 -3.93 12.43
C GLU A 230 -12.76 -4.41 13.18
N LYS A 231 -13.97 -4.02 12.73
CA LYS A 231 -15.24 -4.49 13.30
C LYS A 231 -15.37 -6.02 13.17
N ASN A 232 -14.98 -6.58 12.04
CA ASN A 232 -14.95 -8.03 11.83
C ASN A 232 -13.90 -8.72 12.72
N ALA A 233 -12.71 -8.13 12.88
CA ALA A 233 -11.63 -8.67 13.72
C ALA A 233 -12.01 -8.67 15.22
N LYS A 234 -12.63 -7.60 15.72
CA LYS A 234 -13.17 -7.54 17.09
C LYS A 234 -14.21 -8.64 17.31
N LYS A 235 -15.14 -8.82 16.37
CA LYS A 235 -16.17 -9.87 16.41
C LYS A 235 -15.60 -11.29 16.37
N THR A 236 -14.50 -11.55 15.66
CA THR A 236 -13.84 -12.86 15.67
C THR A 236 -13.02 -13.08 16.94
N GLU A 237 -12.38 -12.04 17.49
CA GLU A 237 -11.67 -12.11 18.77
C GLU A 237 -12.62 -12.36 19.95
N GLU A 238 -13.78 -11.68 19.98
CA GLU A 238 -14.85 -11.91 20.97
C GLU A 238 -15.35 -13.35 20.94
N LYS A 239 -15.70 -13.87 19.75
CA LYS A 239 -16.08 -15.28 19.57
C LYS A 239 -14.99 -16.25 20.03
N ARG A 240 -13.72 -15.95 19.73
CA ARG A 240 -12.57 -16.75 20.19
C ARG A 240 -12.44 -16.74 21.71
N LYS A 241 -12.65 -15.59 22.36
CA LYS A 241 -12.64 -15.45 23.83
C LYS A 241 -13.81 -16.19 24.48
N GLN A 242 -15.02 -16.11 23.91
CA GLN A 242 -16.20 -16.87 24.35
C GLN A 242 -15.94 -18.37 24.27
N HIS A 243 -15.53 -18.90 23.12
CA HIS A 243 -15.23 -20.32 22.95
C HIS A 243 -14.08 -20.82 23.84
N LEU A 244 -13.08 -19.97 24.14
CA LEU A 244 -12.02 -20.29 25.11
C LEU A 244 -12.54 -20.33 26.56
N LYS A 245 -13.49 -19.47 26.91
CA LYS A 245 -14.14 -19.45 28.22
C LYS A 245 -15.05 -20.67 28.38
N GLU A 246 -15.94 -20.93 27.42
CA GLU A 246 -16.82 -22.11 27.38
C GLU A 246 -16.00 -23.42 27.48
N ARG A 247 -14.91 -23.55 26.72
CA ARG A 247 -14.00 -24.71 26.82
C ARG A 247 -13.35 -24.84 28.19
N ARG A 248 -13.01 -23.72 28.85
CA ARG A 248 -12.44 -23.73 30.21
C ARG A 248 -13.48 -24.14 31.25
N GLU A 249 -14.70 -23.62 31.14
CA GLU A 249 -15.82 -23.97 32.02
C GLU A 249 -16.23 -25.42 31.84
N PHE A 250 -16.30 -25.92 30.60
CA PHE A 250 -16.52 -27.34 30.31
C PHE A 250 -15.44 -28.22 30.95
N LEU A 251 -14.15 -27.92 30.75
CA LEU A 251 -13.04 -28.68 31.37
C LEU A 251 -13.06 -28.60 32.91
N LYS A 252 -13.57 -27.52 33.49
CA LYS A 252 -13.74 -27.38 34.94
C LYS A 252 -14.88 -28.27 35.42
N ASN A 253 -16.04 -28.20 34.77
CA ASN A 253 -17.22 -29.01 35.13
C ASN A 253 -16.95 -30.52 34.98
N SER A 254 -16.21 -30.94 33.95
CA SER A 254 -15.77 -32.35 33.82
C SER A 254 -14.92 -32.79 35.00
N LYS A 255 -13.93 -31.99 35.42
CA LYS A 255 -13.09 -32.29 36.60
C LYS A 255 -13.88 -32.30 37.91
N GLU A 256 -14.83 -31.39 38.08
CA GLU A 256 -15.69 -31.36 39.27
C GLU A 256 -16.61 -32.59 39.32
N SER A 257 -17.11 -33.06 38.17
CA SER A 257 -17.87 -34.31 38.05
C SER A 257 -17.01 -35.56 38.36
N GLU A 258 -15.79 -35.62 37.82
CA GLU A 258 -14.82 -36.68 38.14
C GLU A 258 -14.48 -36.71 39.64
N TRP A 259 -14.24 -35.54 40.25
CA TRP A 259 -13.90 -35.43 41.68
C TRP A 259 -15.09 -35.79 42.59
N ALA A 260 -16.31 -35.39 42.22
CA ALA A 260 -17.52 -35.79 42.93
C ALA A 260 -17.77 -37.31 42.85
N SER A 261 -17.53 -37.92 41.68
CA SER A 261 -17.60 -39.38 41.50
C SER A 261 -16.58 -40.11 42.38
N PHE A 262 -15.33 -39.62 42.40
CA PHE A 262 -14.27 -40.18 43.25
C PHE A 262 -14.59 -40.07 44.75
N SER A 263 -15.09 -38.91 45.21
CA SER A 263 -15.49 -38.71 46.62
C SER A 263 -16.69 -39.58 47.03
N ASN A 264 -17.61 -39.89 46.11
CA ASN A 264 -18.69 -40.84 46.40
C ASN A 264 -18.18 -42.27 46.51
N MET A 265 -17.29 -42.70 45.59
CA MET A 265 -16.62 -44.00 45.65
C MET A 265 -15.80 -44.19 46.93
N GLU A 266 -15.11 -43.14 47.40
CA GLU A 266 -14.39 -43.13 48.67
C GLU A 266 -15.33 -43.33 49.88
N LYS A 267 -16.52 -42.71 49.88
CA LYS A 267 -17.54 -42.92 50.92
C LYS A 267 -18.11 -44.33 50.88
N GLU A 268 -18.35 -44.88 49.69
CA GLU A 268 -18.82 -46.26 49.52
C GLU A 268 -17.78 -47.28 50.01
N LEU A 269 -16.51 -47.10 49.65
CA LEU A 269 -15.40 -47.91 50.18
C LEU A 269 -15.35 -47.82 51.71
N LYS A 270 -15.40 -46.62 52.28
CA LYS A 270 -15.37 -46.43 53.74
C LYS A 270 -16.59 -47.01 54.46
N ALA A 271 -17.76 -47.01 53.80
CA ALA A 271 -18.96 -47.67 54.32
C ALA A 271 -18.82 -49.21 54.27
N MET A 272 -18.25 -49.76 53.20
CA MET A 272 -17.93 -51.19 53.09
C MET A 272 -16.86 -51.63 54.10
N GLU A 273 -15.80 -50.83 54.30
CA GLU A 273 -14.79 -51.05 55.35
C GLU A 273 -15.43 -51.03 56.73
N ALA A 274 -16.34 -50.09 57.01
CA ALA A 274 -17.05 -50.02 58.28
C ALA A 274 -18.02 -51.20 58.48
N SER A 275 -18.69 -51.70 57.43
CA SER A 275 -19.54 -52.89 57.54
C SER A 275 -18.73 -54.17 57.70
N LEU A 276 -17.60 -54.32 56.99
CA LEU A 276 -16.64 -55.41 57.19
C LEU A 276 -16.05 -55.38 58.60
N ALA A 277 -15.68 -54.20 59.10
CA ALA A 277 -15.23 -54.03 60.48
C ALA A 277 -16.35 -54.30 61.51
N ALA A 278 -17.63 -54.18 61.16
CA ALA A 278 -18.75 -54.54 62.03
C ALA A 278 -19.11 -56.04 61.96
N GLU A 279 -18.98 -56.70 60.81
CA GLU A 279 -19.20 -58.15 60.66
C GLU A 279 -18.04 -58.99 61.22
N PHE A 280 -16.80 -58.52 61.10
CA PHE A 280 -15.59 -59.29 61.44
C PHE A 280 -14.80 -58.71 62.63
N GLY A 281 -15.20 -57.55 63.17
CA GLY A 281 -14.49 -56.81 64.22
C GLY A 281 -14.66 -57.32 65.65
N GLU A 282 -14.66 -58.64 65.87
CA GLU A 282 -14.31 -59.19 67.19
C GLU A 282 -13.57 -60.53 67.15
N ASN A 283 -12.93 -60.90 66.02
CA ASN A 283 -11.89 -61.92 66.07
C ASN A 283 -10.89 -61.90 64.89
N ILE A 284 -9.76 -61.20 65.07
CA ILE A 284 -8.43 -61.56 64.56
C ILE A 284 -7.42 -60.97 65.57
N VAL A 285 -7.33 -61.64 66.71
CA VAL A 285 -6.17 -61.55 67.61
C VAL A 285 -5.62 -62.95 67.72
N SER A 286 -4.34 -63.12 67.36
CA SER A 286 -3.49 -64.25 67.75
C SER A 286 -4.05 -65.66 67.55
N SER A 287 -3.79 -66.25 66.38
CA SER A 287 -3.39 -67.67 66.31
C SER A 287 -2.69 -67.98 64.98
N CYS A 288 -1.37 -68.08 65.02
CA CYS A 288 -0.51 -68.97 64.23
C CYS A 288 0.97 -68.57 64.45
N GLU A 289 1.41 -68.59 65.71
CA GLU A 289 2.81 -68.89 65.99
C GLU A 289 3.01 -70.41 65.84
N GLU A 290 3.87 -70.75 64.89
CA GLU A 290 4.90 -71.80 64.98
C GLU A 290 4.53 -73.24 65.37
N SER A 291 4.90 -74.14 64.46
CA SER A 291 5.73 -75.28 64.84
C SER A 291 6.68 -75.67 63.69
N GLU A 292 7.97 -75.36 63.86
CA GLU A 292 9.08 -76.18 63.37
C GLU A 292 8.93 -77.61 63.97
N SER A 293 9.51 -78.70 63.47
CA SER A 293 10.54 -78.94 62.44
C SER A 293 10.14 -80.18 61.59
N ASP A 294 10.97 -80.93 60.83
CA ASP A 294 12.43 -81.02 60.65
C ASP A 294 12.83 -81.70 59.31
N ASP A 295 14.14 -81.75 59.06
CA ASP A 295 14.92 -82.68 58.20
C ASP A 295 14.84 -82.69 56.65
N GLU A 296 16.07 -82.73 56.08
CA GLU A 296 16.58 -82.98 54.70
C GLU A 296 16.31 -81.98 53.55
#